data_AF-A0A7K2XPE2-F1
#
_entry.id   AF-A0A7K2XPE2-F1
#
_cell.length_a   1.000
_cell.length_b   1.000
_cell.length_c   1.000
_cell.angle_alpha   90.00
_cell.angle_beta   90.00
_cell.angle_gamma   90.00
#
_symmetry.space_group_name_H-M   'P 1'
#
loop_
_entity.id
_entity.type
_entity.pdbx_description
1 polymer ?
#
loop_
_entity_poly.entity_id
_entity_poly.type
_entity_poly.pdbx_seq_one_letter_code
_entity_poly.pdbx_strand_id
1 'polypeptide(L)'
;MESLPAVSVLRLGFVVPPPDLALSQWGELRLLIDGRDVLEEMHPGGVSSCWRGRWFGPAEEWPLAASGEPRRVELTNNDCVTDCCGGTFVTIRRRADRVEWTGWENTEDVRLPVPADVHFDAAAYDAELARAVADLSWEEPVDSVARLMRLELAASGCFQRWGWGVNTVHPLRSQGSAQVRVHFSPLEAPYANGSTFVHEVAVARDVPAEEQVRRFVDMVAADDPRGTARTLG
;
A
#
# COMPACT_ATOMS: atom_id res chain seq x y z
N MET A 1 38.40 2.29 -18.87
CA MET A 1 37.40 3.36 -18.84
C MET A 1 36.07 2.70 -18.57
N GLU A 2 35.74 2.50 -17.29
CA GLU A 2 34.45 1.92 -16.90
C GLU A 2 33.37 2.94 -17.28
N SER A 3 32.50 2.54 -18.22
CA SER A 3 31.30 3.32 -18.51
C SER A 3 30.49 3.37 -17.23
N LEU A 4 30.31 4.56 -16.66
CA LEU A 4 29.35 4.72 -15.57
C LEU A 4 27.99 4.19 -16.08
N PRO A 5 27.31 3.31 -15.33
CA PRO A 5 26.02 2.81 -15.76
C PRO A 5 25.06 3.99 -15.93
N ALA A 6 24.23 3.92 -16.98
CA ALA A 6 23.26 4.95 -17.31
C ALA A 6 22.30 5.17 -16.13
N VAL A 7 21.94 6.43 -15.88
CA VAL A 7 20.94 6.80 -14.89
C VAL A 7 19.56 6.70 -15.53
N SER A 8 18.75 5.80 -15.01
CA SER A 8 17.35 5.60 -15.41
C SER A 8 16.42 6.59 -14.71
N VAL A 9 15.22 6.75 -15.27
CA VAL A 9 14.13 7.54 -14.69
C VAL A 9 13.05 6.62 -14.16
N LEU A 10 12.71 6.78 -12.87
CA LEU A 10 11.59 6.12 -12.25
C LEU A 10 10.33 7.00 -12.35
N ARG A 11 9.20 6.39 -12.70
CA ARG A 11 7.86 6.98 -12.52
C ARG A 11 6.94 5.98 -11.87
N LEU A 12 6.24 6.43 -10.85
CA LEU A 12 5.29 5.64 -10.08
C LEU A 12 3.88 6.18 -10.31
N GLY A 13 2.88 5.34 -10.16
CA GLY A 13 1.48 5.76 -10.15
C GLY A 13 0.66 4.77 -9.36
N PHE A 14 -0.46 5.21 -8.81
CA PHE A 14 -1.44 4.29 -8.25
C PHE A 14 -2.64 4.22 -9.18
N VAL A 15 -3.18 3.03 -9.37
CA VAL A 15 -4.40 2.80 -10.14
C VAL A 15 -5.39 2.03 -9.29
N VAL A 16 -6.67 2.35 -9.37
CA VAL A 16 -7.70 1.57 -8.69
C VAL A 16 -7.69 0.16 -9.25
N PRO A 17 -7.51 -0.88 -8.41
CA PRO A 17 -7.49 -2.24 -8.92
C PRO A 17 -8.88 -2.66 -9.42
N PRO A 18 -8.94 -3.57 -10.40
CA PRO A 18 -10.19 -4.26 -10.72
C PRO A 18 -10.71 -5.01 -9.47
N PRO A 19 -12.04 -5.00 -9.20
CA PRO A 19 -12.59 -5.55 -7.96
C PRO A 19 -12.33 -7.04 -7.72
N ASP A 20 -12.06 -7.80 -8.79
CA ASP A 20 -11.91 -9.24 -8.84
C ASP A 20 -10.46 -9.73 -8.93
N LEU A 21 -9.49 -8.81 -9.04
CA LEU A 21 -8.07 -9.15 -9.21
C LEU A 21 -7.21 -8.16 -8.42
N ALA A 22 -7.13 -8.34 -7.10
CA ALA A 22 -6.33 -7.48 -6.22
C ALA A 22 -6.03 -8.12 -4.85
N LEU A 23 -4.76 -8.08 -4.42
CA LEU A 23 -4.36 -8.38 -3.03
C LEU A 23 -4.98 -7.42 -2.01
N SER A 24 -5.26 -6.20 -2.45
CA SER A 24 -5.81 -5.13 -1.65
C SER A 24 -6.66 -4.25 -2.55
N GLN A 25 -7.75 -3.73 -2.01
CA GLN A 25 -8.59 -2.77 -2.75
C GLN A 25 -8.08 -1.33 -2.65
N TRP A 26 -6.92 -1.12 -2.01
CA TRP A 26 -6.15 0.11 -2.19
C TRP A 26 -5.59 0.19 -3.61
N GLY A 27 -5.30 1.41 -4.08
CA GLY A 27 -4.66 1.62 -5.37
C GLY A 27 -3.37 0.82 -5.53
N GLU A 28 -3.23 0.09 -6.63
CA GLU A 28 -2.05 -0.71 -6.97
C GLU A 28 -0.95 0.16 -7.57
N LEU A 29 0.30 -0.09 -7.17
CA LEU A 29 1.44 0.59 -7.76
C LEU A 29 1.66 0.11 -9.20
N ARG A 30 1.69 1.06 -10.11
CA ARG A 30 2.26 0.95 -11.46
C ARG A 30 3.64 1.60 -11.45
N LEU A 31 4.60 0.91 -12.04
CA LEU A 31 6.00 1.30 -12.01
C LEU A 31 6.56 1.32 -13.42
N LEU A 32 7.00 2.51 -13.85
CA LEU A 32 7.65 2.72 -15.12
C LEU A 32 9.13 3.01 -14.90
N ILE A 33 10.01 2.26 -15.57
CA ILE A 33 11.44 2.55 -15.65
C ILE A 33 11.74 2.92 -17.09
N ASP A 34 12.26 4.14 -17.29
CA ASP A 34 12.53 4.70 -18.62
C ASP A 34 11.30 4.64 -19.55
N GLY A 35 10.10 4.79 -18.95
CA GLY A 35 8.81 4.77 -19.65
C GLY A 35 8.22 3.39 -19.90
N ARG A 36 8.88 2.30 -19.48
CA ARG A 36 8.41 0.92 -19.65
C ARG A 36 7.77 0.38 -18.39
N ASP A 37 6.58 -0.22 -18.51
CA ASP A 37 5.92 -0.90 -17.39
C ASP A 37 6.62 -2.24 -17.12
N VAL A 38 7.55 -2.20 -16.17
CA VAL A 38 8.41 -3.34 -15.87
C VAL A 38 7.65 -4.46 -15.19
N LEU A 39 6.57 -4.13 -14.46
CA LEU A 39 5.76 -5.14 -13.79
C LEU A 39 4.92 -5.91 -14.78
N GLU A 40 4.28 -5.21 -15.73
CA GLU A 40 3.52 -5.85 -16.81
C GLU A 40 4.40 -6.69 -17.74
N GLU A 41 5.63 -6.25 -18.01
CA GLU A 41 6.58 -7.01 -18.84
C GLU A 41 7.10 -8.27 -18.13
N MET A 42 7.41 -8.18 -16.83
CA MET A 42 7.96 -9.31 -16.06
C MET A 42 6.89 -10.30 -15.64
N HIS A 43 5.70 -9.84 -15.30
CA HIS A 43 4.62 -10.67 -14.76
C HIS A 43 3.26 -10.20 -15.29
N PRO A 44 2.96 -10.48 -16.57
CA PRO A 44 1.71 -10.05 -17.21
C PRO A 44 0.50 -10.58 -16.46
N GLY A 45 -0.43 -9.69 -16.09
CA GLY A 45 -1.62 -10.04 -15.31
C GLY A 45 -1.37 -10.31 -13.81
N GLY A 46 -0.14 -10.15 -13.34
CA GLY A 46 0.18 -10.16 -11.91
C GLY A 46 -0.42 -8.96 -11.18
N VAL A 47 -0.67 -9.13 -9.88
CA VAL A 47 -1.14 -8.07 -8.98
C VAL A 47 0.02 -7.43 -8.24
N SER A 48 -0.07 -6.13 -7.99
CA SER A 48 1.00 -5.39 -7.32
C SER A 48 1.04 -5.71 -5.82
N SER A 49 2.18 -6.21 -5.33
CA SER A 49 2.43 -6.42 -3.89
C SER A 49 2.64 -5.09 -3.14
N CYS A 50 2.82 -4.01 -3.90
CA CYS A 50 2.93 -2.64 -3.42
C CYS A 50 1.63 -1.86 -3.68
N TRP A 51 0.72 -1.81 -2.71
CA TRP A 51 -0.48 -0.97 -2.79
C TRP A 51 -0.37 0.29 -1.92
N ARG A 52 -1.16 1.33 -2.22
CA ARG A 52 -1.16 2.64 -1.53
C ARG A 52 -1.21 2.54 -0.01
N GLY A 53 -1.94 1.54 0.51
CA GLY A 53 -2.07 1.24 1.94
C GLY A 53 -0.76 0.93 2.68
N ARG A 54 0.31 0.56 1.97
CA ARG A 54 1.66 0.35 2.53
C ARG A 54 2.51 1.63 2.58
N TRP A 55 2.04 2.72 1.98
CA TRP A 55 2.73 4.01 1.90
C TRP A 55 2.18 5.02 2.93
N PHE A 56 1.66 4.51 4.03
CA PHE A 56 1.31 5.30 5.20
C PHE A 56 2.41 5.16 6.25
N GLY A 57 2.72 6.24 6.94
CA GLY A 57 3.82 6.27 7.91
C GLY A 57 5.07 6.95 7.36
N PRO A 58 6.20 6.83 8.08
CA PRO A 58 7.46 7.47 7.73
C PRO A 58 7.97 7.06 6.35
N ALA A 59 8.69 7.96 5.67
CA ALA A 59 9.14 7.74 4.31
C ALA A 59 10.17 6.62 4.18
N GLU A 60 10.96 6.41 5.23
CA GLU A 60 11.94 5.34 5.38
C GLU A 60 11.32 3.94 5.46
N GLU A 61 10.03 3.84 5.81
CA GLU A 61 9.30 2.58 5.90
C GLU A 61 8.52 2.24 4.63
N TRP A 62 8.49 3.13 3.63
CA TRP A 62 7.76 2.90 2.40
C TRP A 62 8.31 1.67 1.64
N PRO A 63 7.47 0.94 0.89
CA PRO A 63 7.86 -0.32 0.24
C PRO A 63 9.08 -0.22 -0.66
N LEU A 64 9.30 0.93 -1.30
CA LEU A 64 10.44 1.19 -2.19
C LEU A 64 11.49 2.13 -1.58
N ALA A 65 11.41 2.45 -0.29
CA ALA A 65 12.42 3.26 0.37
C ALA A 65 13.80 2.60 0.27
N ALA A 66 14.79 3.36 -0.17
CA ALA A 66 16.16 2.89 -0.37
C ALA A 66 17.04 3.34 0.79
N SER A 67 17.69 2.38 1.45
CA SER A 67 18.68 2.61 2.51
C SER A 67 20.04 2.03 2.12
N GLY A 68 21.07 2.28 2.93
CA GLY A 68 22.39 1.69 2.71
C GLY A 68 22.41 0.16 2.84
N GLU A 69 21.44 -0.41 3.55
CA GLU A 69 21.26 -1.86 3.68
C GLU A 69 20.47 -2.40 2.48
N PRO A 70 21.01 -3.36 1.71
CA PRO A 70 20.27 -3.95 0.60
C PRO A 70 19.05 -4.72 1.10
N ARG A 71 17.88 -4.41 0.53
CA ARG A 71 16.61 -5.06 0.87
C ARG A 71 16.00 -5.70 -0.37
N ARG A 72 15.64 -6.98 -0.25
CA ARG A 72 14.83 -7.69 -1.26
C ARG A 72 13.38 -7.25 -1.12
N VAL A 73 12.80 -6.77 -2.21
CA VAL A 73 11.44 -6.22 -2.28
C VAL A 73 10.62 -7.03 -3.26
N GLU A 74 9.44 -7.46 -2.82
CA GLU A 74 8.42 -8.07 -3.67
C GLU A 74 7.63 -6.97 -4.41
N LEU A 75 7.60 -7.04 -5.73
CA LEU A 75 6.90 -6.06 -6.56
C LEU A 75 5.52 -6.56 -7.00
N THR A 76 5.40 -7.84 -7.34
CA THR A 76 4.13 -8.46 -7.77
C THR A 76 3.97 -9.88 -7.25
N ASN A 77 2.72 -10.35 -7.13
CA ASN A 77 2.39 -11.78 -6.99
C ASN A 77 1.07 -12.12 -7.71
N ASN A 78 0.54 -13.32 -7.47
CA ASN A 78 -0.70 -13.86 -8.07
C ASN A 78 -1.89 -13.99 -7.11
N ASP A 79 -2.02 -13.08 -6.13
CA ASP A 79 -3.09 -13.07 -5.12
C ASP A 79 -3.18 -14.35 -4.26
N CYS A 80 -2.09 -15.13 -4.25
CA CYS A 80 -1.90 -16.31 -3.43
C CYS A 80 -0.62 -16.10 -2.59
N VAL A 81 -0.44 -16.87 -1.51
CA VAL A 81 0.81 -16.79 -0.72
C VAL A 81 2.00 -17.03 -1.65
N THR A 82 3.02 -16.17 -1.65
CA THR A 82 4.14 -16.17 -2.62
C THR A 82 4.83 -17.51 -2.76
N ASP A 83 4.85 -18.31 -1.69
CA ASP A 83 5.43 -19.66 -1.66
C ASP A 83 4.68 -20.66 -2.58
N CYS A 84 3.47 -20.30 -3.06
CA CYS A 84 2.62 -21.17 -3.87
C CYS A 84 2.57 -20.79 -5.35
N CYS A 85 2.57 -19.50 -5.72
CA CYS A 85 2.37 -19.08 -7.12
C CYS A 85 3.45 -18.13 -7.67
N GLY A 86 4.52 -17.89 -6.90
CA GLY A 86 5.62 -17.04 -7.32
C GLY A 86 5.28 -15.54 -7.38
N GLY A 87 6.26 -14.76 -7.78
CA GLY A 87 6.18 -13.31 -7.87
C GLY A 87 7.46 -12.71 -8.42
N THR A 88 7.51 -11.37 -8.50
CA THR A 88 8.70 -10.67 -8.96
C THR A 88 9.37 -9.94 -7.81
N PHE A 89 10.69 -9.96 -7.81
CA PHE A 89 11.50 -9.38 -6.74
C PHE A 89 12.66 -8.58 -7.31
N VAL A 90 13.10 -7.61 -6.52
CA VAL A 90 14.30 -6.82 -6.79
C VAL A 90 15.02 -6.49 -5.49
N THR A 91 16.34 -6.39 -5.52
CA THR A 91 17.12 -5.88 -4.39
C THR A 91 17.38 -4.38 -4.56
N ILE A 92 16.88 -3.58 -3.62
CA ILE A 92 17.05 -2.12 -3.59
C ILE A 92 18.14 -1.76 -2.59
N ARG A 93 19.09 -0.92 -3.01
CA ARG A 93 20.13 -0.36 -2.13
C ARG A 93 20.48 1.06 -2.53
N ARG A 94 20.66 1.93 -1.55
CA ARG A 94 21.24 3.27 -1.74
C ARG A 94 22.76 3.21 -1.59
N ARG A 95 23.48 3.81 -2.54
CA ARG A 95 24.91 4.08 -2.48
C ARG A 95 25.17 5.55 -2.76
N ALA A 96 25.41 6.31 -1.69
CA ALA A 96 25.62 7.77 -1.76
C ALA A 96 24.51 8.48 -2.53
N ASP A 97 24.83 8.98 -3.73
CA ASP A 97 23.96 9.73 -4.64
C ASP A 97 23.18 8.83 -5.62
N ARG A 98 23.28 7.50 -5.48
CA ARG A 98 22.59 6.54 -6.35
C ARG A 98 21.69 5.58 -5.58
N VAL A 99 20.60 5.18 -6.21
CA VAL A 99 19.79 4.03 -5.82
C VAL A 99 19.97 2.94 -6.87
N GLU A 100 20.39 1.77 -6.43
CA GLU A 100 20.64 0.59 -7.25
C GLU A 100 19.48 -0.39 -7.07
N TRP A 101 18.90 -0.83 -8.18
CA TRP A 101 17.95 -1.94 -8.24
C TRP A 101 18.64 -3.07 -8.99
N THR A 102 18.93 -4.15 -8.26
CA THR A 102 19.79 -5.24 -8.72
C THR A 102 19.20 -6.58 -8.36
N GLY A 103 19.71 -7.66 -8.97
CA GLY A 103 19.30 -9.02 -8.62
C GLY A 103 17.81 -9.24 -8.82
N TRP A 104 17.30 -8.83 -9.98
CA TRP A 104 15.91 -9.04 -10.37
C TRP A 104 15.60 -10.54 -10.49
N GLU A 105 14.43 -10.93 -10.00
CA GLU A 105 13.97 -12.31 -10.02
C GLU A 105 12.50 -12.36 -10.47
N ASN A 106 12.15 -13.30 -11.33
CA ASN A 106 10.78 -13.76 -11.52
C ASN A 106 10.71 -15.22 -11.08
N THR A 107 10.01 -15.49 -9.98
CA THR A 107 9.83 -16.85 -9.44
C THR A 107 8.56 -17.54 -9.93
N GLU A 108 7.69 -16.82 -10.64
CA GLU A 108 6.51 -17.37 -11.32
C GLU A 108 6.91 -18.00 -12.67
N ASP A 109 7.55 -17.23 -13.55
CA ASP A 109 8.04 -17.71 -14.84
C ASP A 109 9.48 -17.27 -15.11
N VAL A 110 10.42 -18.17 -14.82
CA VAL A 110 11.87 -17.96 -15.04
C VAL A 110 12.25 -17.80 -16.52
N ARG A 111 11.33 -18.06 -17.47
CA ARG A 111 11.56 -17.89 -18.91
C ARG A 111 11.32 -16.45 -19.35
N LEU A 112 10.56 -15.68 -18.58
CA LEU A 112 10.33 -14.26 -18.87
C LEU A 112 11.59 -13.46 -18.55
N PRO A 113 11.98 -12.51 -19.42
CA PRO A 113 13.17 -11.72 -19.19
C PRO A 113 12.97 -10.81 -17.98
N VAL A 114 13.99 -10.74 -17.14
CA VAL A 114 14.08 -9.76 -16.06
C VAL A 114 14.96 -8.58 -16.50
N PRO A 115 14.75 -7.37 -15.94
CA PRO A 115 15.59 -6.23 -16.23
C PRO A 115 17.05 -6.47 -15.87
N ALA A 116 17.95 -5.76 -16.55
CA ALA A 116 19.31 -5.60 -16.05
C ALA A 116 19.33 -4.74 -14.78
N ASP A 117 20.49 -4.69 -14.11
CA ASP A 117 20.70 -3.77 -12.99
C ASP A 117 20.48 -2.32 -13.45
N VAL A 118 19.58 -1.61 -12.76
CA VAL A 118 19.24 -0.22 -13.05
C VAL A 118 19.64 0.70 -11.91
N HIS A 119 20.01 1.92 -12.26
CA HIS A 119 20.55 2.91 -11.34
C HIS A 119 19.78 4.20 -11.47
N PHE A 120 19.40 4.79 -10.35
CA PHE A 120 18.68 6.07 -10.30
C PHE A 120 19.53 7.11 -9.56
N ASP A 121 19.36 8.38 -9.93
CA ASP A 121 19.78 9.48 -9.07
C ASP A 121 18.95 9.43 -7.78
N ALA A 122 19.61 9.45 -6.62
CA ALA A 122 18.94 9.23 -5.35
C ALA A 122 17.97 10.37 -4.98
N ALA A 123 18.28 11.61 -5.34
CA ALA A 123 17.40 12.74 -5.06
C ALA A 123 16.15 12.69 -5.96
N ALA A 124 16.30 12.35 -7.24
CA ALA A 124 15.18 12.16 -8.15
C ALA A 124 14.29 10.97 -7.74
N TYR A 125 14.91 9.88 -7.25
CA TYR A 125 14.20 8.72 -6.73
C TYR A 125 13.34 9.08 -5.51
N ASP A 126 13.93 9.72 -4.50
CA ASP A 126 13.23 10.13 -3.28
C ASP A 126 12.09 11.12 -3.60
N ALA A 127 12.34 12.07 -4.53
CA ALA A 127 11.33 13.01 -4.98
C ALA A 127 10.16 12.32 -5.71
N GLU A 128 10.43 11.29 -6.52
CA GLU A 128 9.38 10.52 -7.18
C GLU A 128 8.54 9.73 -6.17
N LEU A 129 9.17 9.12 -5.15
CA LEU A 129 8.42 8.44 -4.08
C LEU A 129 7.46 9.41 -3.38
N ALA A 130 7.95 10.59 -3.00
CA ALA A 130 7.14 11.61 -2.35
C ALA A 130 6.02 12.13 -3.27
N ARG A 131 6.31 12.36 -4.56
CA ARG A 131 5.31 12.77 -5.55
C ARG A 131 4.21 11.72 -5.69
N ALA A 132 4.55 10.44 -5.78
CA ALA A 132 3.58 9.35 -5.93
C ALA A 132 2.65 9.24 -4.71
N VAL A 133 3.17 9.46 -3.51
CA VAL A 133 2.36 9.47 -2.28
C VAL A 133 1.42 10.67 -2.20
N ALA A 134 1.86 11.83 -2.71
CA ALA A 134 1.10 13.07 -2.78
C ALA A 134 0.09 13.11 -3.93
N ASP A 135 0.22 12.22 -4.92
CA ASP A 135 -0.71 12.10 -6.04
C ASP A 135 -1.99 11.41 -5.58
N LEU A 136 -3.07 12.19 -5.52
CA LEU A 136 -4.40 11.74 -5.13
C LEU A 136 -5.36 11.68 -6.32
N SER A 137 -4.87 11.89 -7.55
CA SER A 137 -5.71 11.98 -8.75
C SER A 137 -6.41 10.68 -9.14
N TRP A 138 -5.90 9.56 -8.64
CA TRP A 138 -6.47 8.22 -8.82
C TRP A 138 -7.55 7.88 -7.80
N GLU A 139 -7.68 8.64 -6.70
CA GLU A 139 -8.60 8.31 -5.61
C GLU A 139 -10.05 8.45 -6.05
N GLU A 140 -10.83 7.41 -5.77
CA GLU A 140 -12.29 7.49 -5.72
C GLU A 140 -12.74 7.91 -4.31
N PRO A 141 -14.02 8.31 -4.13
CA PRO A 141 -14.52 8.73 -2.81
C PRO A 141 -14.24 7.75 -1.67
N VAL A 142 -14.27 6.44 -1.93
CA VAL A 142 -13.96 5.41 -0.94
C VAL A 142 -12.50 5.40 -0.51
N ASP A 143 -11.57 5.70 -1.42
CA ASP A 143 -10.13 5.79 -1.11
C ASP A 143 -9.84 7.04 -0.29
N SER A 144 -10.44 8.17 -0.66
CA SER A 144 -10.27 9.42 0.08
C SER A 144 -10.82 9.31 1.50
N VAL A 145 -12.00 8.70 1.69
CA VAL A 145 -12.54 8.42 3.03
C VAL A 145 -11.62 7.47 3.79
N ALA A 146 -11.17 6.36 3.19
CA ALA A 146 -10.26 5.42 3.85
C ALA A 146 -8.93 6.07 4.25
N ARG A 147 -8.36 6.93 3.39
CA ARG A 147 -7.08 7.61 3.63
C ARG A 147 -7.21 8.60 4.77
N LEU A 148 -8.21 9.48 4.70
CA LEU A 148 -8.46 10.48 5.74
C LEU A 148 -8.81 9.80 7.06
N MET A 149 -9.62 8.74 7.05
CA MET A 149 -9.95 7.96 8.24
C MET A 149 -8.72 7.33 8.87
N ARG A 150 -7.83 6.72 8.07
CA ARG A 150 -6.57 6.17 8.59
C ARG A 150 -5.70 7.22 9.26
N LEU A 151 -5.56 8.39 8.65
CA LEU A 151 -4.76 9.49 9.19
C LEU A 151 -5.36 10.05 10.49
N GLU A 152 -6.66 10.29 10.51
CA GLU A 152 -7.35 10.89 11.66
C GLU A 152 -7.42 9.94 12.86
N LEU A 153 -7.65 8.64 12.63
CA LEU A 153 -7.63 7.64 13.70
C LEU A 153 -6.24 7.50 14.33
N ALA A 154 -5.18 7.56 13.52
CA ALA A 154 -3.81 7.55 14.02
C ALA A 154 -3.49 8.81 14.85
N ALA A 155 -3.95 9.98 14.41
CA ALA A 155 -3.69 11.25 15.09
C ALA A 155 -4.50 11.45 16.38
N SER A 156 -5.77 11.04 16.37
CA SER A 156 -6.71 11.30 17.49
C SER A 156 -6.50 10.40 18.71
N GLY A 157 -5.98 9.19 18.52
CA GLY A 157 -5.82 8.20 19.60
C GLY A 157 -7.15 7.73 20.21
N CYS A 158 -8.28 7.94 19.52
CA CYS A 158 -9.61 7.68 20.06
C CYS A 158 -9.86 6.21 20.40
N PHE A 159 -9.31 5.27 19.62
CA PHE A 159 -9.38 3.83 19.90
C PHE A 159 -8.57 3.45 21.15
N GLN A 160 -7.39 4.03 21.31
CA GLN A 160 -6.45 3.73 22.39
C GLN A 160 -7.02 4.12 23.75
N ARG A 161 -7.84 5.18 23.81
CA ARG A 161 -8.59 5.57 25.02
C ARG A 161 -9.43 4.42 25.59
N TRP A 162 -9.93 3.56 24.72
CA TRP A 162 -10.77 2.41 25.06
C TRP A 162 -9.98 1.09 25.16
N GLY A 163 -8.66 1.13 25.06
CA GLY A 163 -7.79 -0.06 25.10
C GLY A 163 -7.66 -0.80 23.77
N TRP A 164 -8.05 -0.18 22.65
CA TRP A 164 -7.99 -0.77 21.32
C TRP A 164 -6.85 -0.18 20.48
N GLY A 165 -6.21 -1.02 19.66
CA GLY A 165 -5.30 -0.61 18.59
C GLY A 165 -5.95 -0.80 17.22
N VAL A 166 -5.87 0.21 16.35
CA VAL A 166 -6.31 0.09 14.96
C VAL A 166 -5.25 -0.70 14.17
N ASN A 167 -5.61 -1.86 13.64
CA ASN A 167 -4.71 -2.72 12.86
C ASN A 167 -4.63 -2.24 11.42
N THR A 168 -5.78 -2.07 10.76
CA THR A 168 -5.85 -1.67 9.36
C THR A 168 -7.09 -0.84 9.07
N VAL A 169 -6.96 0.06 8.09
CA VAL A 169 -8.07 0.77 7.45
C VAL A 169 -7.93 0.55 5.96
N HIS A 170 -8.97 0.03 5.31
CA HIS A 170 -8.94 -0.22 3.87
C HIS A 170 -10.30 0.02 3.21
N PRO A 171 -10.30 0.52 1.95
CA PRO A 171 -11.52 0.63 1.17
C PRO A 171 -12.05 -0.77 0.84
N LEU A 172 -13.37 -0.85 0.71
CA LEU A 172 -14.10 -2.00 0.20
C LEU A 172 -15.05 -1.55 -0.92
N ARG A 173 -14.94 -2.17 -2.08
CA ARG A 173 -15.76 -2.00 -3.28
C ARG A 173 -16.49 -3.30 -3.51
N SER A 174 -17.82 -3.22 -3.50
CA SER A 174 -18.70 -4.27 -4.00
C SER A 174 -19.67 -3.67 -5.02
N GLN A 175 -20.26 -4.53 -5.84
CA GLN A 175 -21.27 -4.12 -6.82
C GLN A 175 -22.38 -3.30 -6.12
N GLY A 176 -22.45 -2.00 -6.42
CA GLY A 176 -23.47 -1.09 -5.89
C GLY A 176 -23.23 -0.52 -4.49
N SER A 177 -22.13 -0.85 -3.79
CA SER A 177 -21.82 -0.27 -2.48
C SER A 177 -20.31 -0.11 -2.26
N ALA A 178 -19.93 1.04 -1.70
CA ALA A 178 -18.57 1.33 -1.27
C ALA A 178 -18.55 1.52 0.25
N GLN A 179 -17.57 0.92 0.91
CA GLN A 179 -17.42 0.96 2.36
C GLN A 179 -15.95 1.14 2.74
N VAL A 180 -15.68 1.58 3.96
CA VAL A 180 -14.35 1.51 4.57
C VAL A 180 -14.41 0.53 5.73
N ARG A 181 -13.45 -0.39 5.76
CA ARG A 181 -13.28 -1.32 6.87
C ARG A 181 -12.19 -0.83 7.81
N VAL A 182 -12.54 -0.70 9.09
CA VAL A 182 -11.60 -0.40 10.17
C VAL A 182 -11.49 -1.62 11.06
N HIS A 183 -10.32 -2.27 11.01
CA HIS A 183 -10.00 -3.41 11.87
C HIS A 183 -9.27 -2.94 13.11
N PHE A 184 -9.70 -3.42 14.27
CA PHE A 184 -9.07 -3.11 15.55
C PHE A 184 -9.07 -4.33 16.48
N SER A 185 -8.08 -4.40 17.35
CA SER A 185 -7.89 -5.47 18.34
C SER A 185 -7.44 -4.88 19.68
N PRO A 186 -7.48 -5.63 20.79
CA PRO A 186 -6.94 -5.13 22.05
C PRO A 186 -5.48 -4.69 21.90
N LEU A 187 -5.11 -3.57 22.52
CA LEU A 187 -3.77 -2.98 22.40
C LEU A 187 -2.67 -3.82 23.08
N GLU A 188 -2.99 -4.44 24.21
CA GLU A 188 -2.02 -5.11 25.09
C GLU A 188 -2.26 -6.62 25.25
N ALA A 189 -3.19 -7.20 24.48
CA ALA A 189 -3.46 -8.64 24.56
C ALA A 189 -2.72 -9.40 23.46
N PRO A 190 -2.19 -10.61 23.74
CA PRO A 190 -1.77 -11.52 22.68
C PRO A 190 -2.92 -11.76 21.70
N TYR A 191 -2.59 -11.93 20.42
CA TYR A 191 -3.59 -12.28 19.41
C TYR A 191 -4.35 -13.54 19.85
N ALA A 192 -5.66 -13.41 20.00
CA ALA A 192 -6.58 -14.51 20.27
C ALA A 192 -7.60 -14.61 19.14
N ASN A 193 -7.99 -15.82 18.75
CA ASN A 193 -9.03 -15.96 17.73
C ASN A 193 -10.33 -15.30 18.21
N GLY A 194 -11.00 -14.54 17.33
CA GLY A 194 -12.17 -13.74 17.70
C GLY A 194 -11.89 -12.45 18.49
N SER A 195 -10.62 -12.04 18.63
CA SER A 195 -10.24 -10.77 19.28
C SER A 195 -10.15 -9.57 18.32
N THR A 196 -10.39 -9.78 17.03
CA THR A 196 -10.42 -8.71 16.03
C THR A 196 -11.86 -8.26 15.79
N PHE A 197 -12.08 -6.96 15.80
CA PHE A 197 -13.35 -6.32 15.50
C PHE A 197 -13.24 -5.53 14.20
N VAL A 198 -14.36 -5.39 13.49
CA VAL A 198 -14.44 -4.65 12.24
C VAL A 198 -15.62 -3.67 12.26
N HIS A 199 -15.31 -2.43 11.91
CA HIS A 199 -16.30 -1.42 11.53
C HIS A 199 -16.45 -1.40 10.02
N GLU A 200 -17.69 -1.50 9.54
CA GLU A 200 -18.04 -1.37 8.12
C GLU A 200 -18.75 -0.03 7.91
N VAL A 201 -18.00 0.98 7.45
CA VAL A 201 -18.50 2.35 7.29
C VAL A 201 -18.94 2.56 5.86
N ALA A 202 -20.23 2.74 5.63
CA ALA A 202 -20.75 3.04 4.29
C ALA A 202 -20.24 4.40 3.78
N VAL A 203 -19.80 4.44 2.53
CA VAL A 203 -19.34 5.67 1.87
C VAL A 203 -20.44 6.22 0.97
N ALA A 204 -20.89 7.43 1.30
CA ALA A 204 -21.81 8.20 0.48
C ALA A 204 -21.01 9.06 -0.52
N ARG A 205 -21.34 8.97 -1.83
CA ARG A 205 -20.60 9.70 -2.88
C ARG A 205 -20.88 11.20 -2.89
N ASP A 206 -22.03 11.60 -2.37
CA ASP A 206 -22.55 12.97 -2.32
C ASP A 206 -22.18 13.72 -1.04
N VAL A 207 -21.56 13.04 -0.07
CA VAL A 207 -21.10 13.65 1.19
C VAL A 207 -19.58 13.86 1.12
N PRO A 208 -19.05 15.04 1.48
CA PRO A 208 -17.61 15.27 1.55
C PRO A 208 -16.89 14.24 2.41
N ALA A 209 -15.70 13.79 1.98
CA ALA A 209 -14.97 12.72 2.66
C ALA A 209 -14.60 13.11 4.10
N GLU A 210 -14.17 14.34 4.32
CA GLU A 210 -13.83 14.91 5.64
C GLU A 210 -15.03 14.87 6.59
N GLU A 211 -16.23 15.14 6.08
CA GLU A 211 -17.44 15.09 6.90
C GLU A 211 -17.79 13.66 7.31
N GLN A 212 -17.67 12.69 6.40
CA GLN A 212 -17.88 11.28 6.70
C GLN A 212 -16.88 10.78 7.75
N VAL A 213 -15.60 11.12 7.59
CA VAL A 213 -14.55 10.76 8.55
C VAL A 213 -14.80 11.37 9.92
N ARG A 214 -15.11 12.68 9.99
CA ARG A 214 -15.42 13.35 11.24
C ARG A 214 -16.58 12.68 11.97
N ARG A 215 -17.68 12.36 11.28
CA ARG A 215 -18.84 11.66 11.88
C ARG A 215 -18.44 10.31 12.49
N PHE A 216 -17.57 9.56 11.80
CA PHE A 216 -17.07 8.28 12.33
C PHE A 216 -16.17 8.48 13.56
N VAL A 217 -15.25 9.44 13.50
CA VAL A 217 -14.31 9.76 14.58
C VAL A 217 -15.05 10.26 15.82
N ASP A 218 -16.03 11.14 15.67
CA ASP A 218 -16.86 11.64 16.76
C ASP A 218 -17.62 10.50 17.46
N MET A 219 -18.16 9.55 16.67
CA MET A 219 -18.84 8.36 17.21
C MET A 219 -17.89 7.50 18.07
N VAL A 220 -16.70 7.14 17.57
CA VAL A 220 -15.74 6.29 18.32
C VAL A 220 -15.07 7.04 19.48
N ALA A 221 -15.06 8.37 19.45
CA ALA A 221 -14.57 9.19 20.55
C ALA A 221 -15.60 9.30 21.70
N ALA A 222 -16.89 9.22 21.37
CA ALA A 222 -17.98 9.31 22.33
C ALA A 222 -18.23 7.99 23.07
N ASP A 223 -18.15 6.85 22.37
CA ASP A 223 -18.50 5.52 22.90
C ASP A 223 -17.44 4.46 22.55
N ASP A 224 -17.41 3.36 23.32
CA ASP A 224 -16.52 2.20 23.05
C ASP A 224 -16.79 1.68 21.62
N PRO A 225 -15.79 1.69 20.71
CA PRO A 225 -15.98 1.33 19.30
C PRO A 225 -16.41 -0.13 19.12
N ARG A 226 -16.20 -1.00 20.12
CA ARG A 226 -16.69 -2.37 20.09
C ARG A 226 -18.23 -2.46 20.07
N GLY A 227 -18.93 -1.48 20.65
CA GLY A 227 -20.40 -1.53 20.81
C GLY A 227 -21.18 -1.59 19.49
N THR A 228 -20.58 -1.08 18.41
CA THR A 228 -21.18 -1.00 17.07
C THR A 228 -20.39 -1.79 16.02
N ALA A 229 -19.29 -2.45 16.41
CA ALA A 229 -18.46 -3.27 15.52
C ALA A 229 -18.93 -4.72 15.45
N ARG A 230 -18.56 -5.41 14.37
CA ARG A 230 -18.73 -6.87 14.25
C ARG A 230 -17.47 -7.59 14.69
N THR A 231 -17.58 -8.77 15.28
CA THR A 231 -16.43 -9.63 15.54
C THR A 231 -16.01 -10.35 14.25
N LEU A 232 -14.71 -10.37 13.97
CA LEU A 232 -14.13 -11.21 12.93
C LEU A 232 -13.95 -12.62 13.52
N GLY A 233 -14.67 -13.60 12.99
CA GLY A 233 -14.62 -15.00 13.42
C GLY A 233 -13.47 -15.79 12.82
#